data_AF-H9F7H3-F1
#
_entry.id   AF-H9F7H3-F1
#
_cell.length_a   1.000
_cell.length_b   1.000
_cell.length_c   1.000
_cell.angle_alpha   90.00
_cell.angle_beta   90.00
_cell.angle_gamma   90.00
#
_symmetry.space_group_name_H-M   'P 1'
#
loop_
_entity.id
_entity.type
_entity.pdbx_description
1 polymer ?
#
loop_
_entity_poly.entity_id
_entity_poly.type
_entity_poly.pdbx_seq_one_letter_code
_entity_poly.pdbx_strand_id
1 'polypeptide(L)'
;QNRFNLCFEERDFVPGENHIANIQDAIWNSRKIVCLVSRHFLRDGWCLEAFSYAQGRCLSDLNSALIMVVVGSLSQYQLMKHQSIRGFVQKQQYLRWPEDLQDVGWFLHKLSQQILKKEKEKKKDSNIPLRTVATIS
;
A
#
# COMPACT_ATOMS: atom_id res chain seq x y z
N GLN A 1 11.05 10.60 20.92
CA GLN A 1 10.62 9.18 20.92
C GLN A 1 10.09 8.82 19.55
N ASN A 2 10.53 7.68 18.99
CA ASN A 2 10.04 7.20 17.70
C ASN A 2 8.62 6.64 17.87
N ARG A 3 7.67 7.14 17.08
CA ARG A 3 6.23 6.81 17.22
C ARG A 3 5.77 5.70 16.26
N PHE A 4 6.69 5.17 15.45
CA PHE A 4 6.38 4.19 14.42
C PHE A 4 7.18 2.91 14.64
N ASN A 5 6.46 1.79 14.67
CA ASN A 5 7.06 0.47 14.51
C ASN A 5 6.98 0.13 13.03
N LEU A 6 8.13 -0.18 12.44
CA LEU A 6 8.27 -0.47 11.01
C LEU A 6 8.59 -1.95 10.84
N CYS A 7 8.02 -2.58 9.83
CA CYS A 7 8.33 -3.94 9.41
C CYS A 7 9.24 -3.89 8.18
N PHE A 8 10.38 -4.58 8.22
CA PHE A 8 11.31 -4.71 7.11
C PHE A 8 11.62 -6.18 6.83
N GLU A 9 11.72 -6.52 5.55
CA GLU A 9 12.06 -7.87 5.08
C GLU A 9 13.33 -8.42 5.73
N GLU A 10 14.44 -7.68 5.66
CA GLU A 10 15.75 -8.14 6.15
C GLU A 10 15.82 -8.38 7.66
N ARG A 11 14.87 -7.82 8.43
CA ARG A 11 14.90 -7.85 9.90
C ARG A 11 13.79 -8.69 10.50
N ASP A 12 12.58 -8.60 9.94
CA ASP A 12 11.36 -9.06 10.58
C ASP A 12 10.74 -10.28 9.87
N PHE A 13 11.26 -10.71 8.73
CA PHE A 13 10.80 -11.94 8.06
C PHE A 13 11.31 -13.18 8.77
N VAL A 14 10.46 -14.20 8.84
CA VAL A 14 10.76 -15.47 9.49
C VAL A 14 11.63 -16.33 8.56
N PRO A 15 12.86 -16.72 8.98
CA PRO A 15 13.70 -17.60 8.17
C PRO A 15 13.06 -18.98 8.00
N GLY A 16 13.14 -19.54 6.79
CA GLY A 16 12.56 -20.85 6.46
C GLY A 16 11.09 -20.80 6.05
N GLU A 17 10.40 -19.68 6.25
CA GLU A 17 9.07 -19.46 5.69
C GLU A 17 9.10 -19.03 4.23
N ASN A 18 7.99 -19.26 3.53
CA ASN A 18 7.84 -18.82 2.14
C ASN A 18 7.92 -17.29 2.06
N HIS A 19 8.70 -16.76 1.12
CA HIS A 19 8.88 -15.32 0.94
C HIS A 19 7.56 -14.57 0.71
N ILE A 20 6.64 -15.15 -0.07
CA ILE A 20 5.30 -14.60 -0.31
C ILE A 20 4.48 -14.60 0.98
N ALA A 21 4.56 -15.65 1.78
CA ALA A 21 3.86 -15.73 3.06
C ALA A 21 4.34 -14.63 4.02
N ASN A 22 5.66 -14.47 4.14
CA ASN A 22 6.25 -13.38 4.93
C ASN A 22 5.79 -11.99 4.46
N ILE A 23 5.72 -11.75 3.14
CA ILE A 23 5.19 -10.50 2.59
C ILE A 23 3.72 -10.31 2.95
N GLN A 24 2.89 -11.34 2.78
CA GLN A 24 1.47 -11.27 3.12
C GLN A 24 1.27 -11.01 4.61
N ASP A 25 2.01 -11.68 5.48
CA ASP A 25 1.95 -11.46 6.92
C ASP A 25 2.38 -10.05 7.31
N ALA A 26 3.49 -9.55 6.75
CA ALA A 26 3.93 -8.18 6.96
C ALA A 26 2.88 -7.17 6.47
N ILE A 27 2.28 -7.44 5.30
CA ILE A 27 1.18 -6.64 4.75
C ILE A 27 0.02 -6.64 5.72
N TRP A 28 -0.48 -7.79 6.20
CA TRP A 28 -1.66 -7.92 7.07
C TRP A 28 -1.48 -7.37 8.48
N ASN A 29 -0.28 -7.51 9.05
CA ASN A 29 0.03 -7.00 10.37
C ASN A 29 0.38 -5.50 10.40
N SER A 30 0.60 -4.89 9.22
CA SER A 30 0.90 -3.46 9.11
C SER A 30 -0.37 -2.61 8.98
N ARG A 31 -0.47 -1.53 9.76
CA ARG A 31 -1.57 -0.53 9.63
C ARG A 31 -1.48 0.26 8.32
N LYS A 32 -0.25 0.51 7.86
CA LYS A 32 0.05 1.25 6.63
C LYS A 32 1.20 0.55 5.93
N ILE A 33 1.15 0.55 4.62
CA ILE A 33 2.15 -0.04 3.74
C ILE A 33 2.73 1.12 2.93
N VAL A 34 4.03 1.34 3.05
CA VAL A 34 4.73 2.40 2.32
C VAL A 34 5.63 1.73 1.28
N CYS A 35 5.31 1.89 0.00
CA CYS A 35 6.10 1.32 -1.09
C CYS A 35 7.00 2.39 -1.71
N LEU A 36 8.30 2.17 -1.66
CA LEU A 36 9.32 3.03 -2.27
C LEU A 36 9.58 2.60 -3.71
N VAL A 37 8.91 3.25 -4.66
CA VAL A 37 8.98 2.93 -6.08
C VAL A 37 10.16 3.65 -6.72
N SER A 38 11.22 2.89 -6.96
CA SER A 38 12.43 3.31 -7.67
C SER A 38 12.58 2.56 -9.01
N ARG A 39 13.60 2.89 -9.81
CA ARG A 39 13.90 2.10 -11.03
C ARG A 39 14.18 0.63 -10.73
N HIS A 40 14.82 0.33 -9.60
CA HIS A 40 15.11 -1.05 -9.18
C HIS A 40 13.82 -1.79 -8.83
N PHE A 41 12.94 -1.14 -8.08
CA PHE A 41 11.62 -1.66 -7.74
C PHE A 41 10.82 -2.07 -8.99
N LEU A 42 10.86 -1.27 -10.06
CA LEU A 42 10.14 -1.57 -11.30
C LEU A 42 10.73 -2.73 -12.11
N ARG A 43 12.00 -3.08 -11.86
CA ARG A 43 12.68 -4.20 -12.53
C ARG A 43 12.58 -5.49 -11.74
N ASP A 44 12.37 -5.39 -10.42
CA ASP A 44 12.22 -6.51 -9.54
C ASP A 44 10.76 -7.01 -9.53
N GLY A 45 10.57 -8.24 -10.01
CA GLY A 45 9.26 -8.88 -10.07
C GLY A 45 8.63 -9.04 -8.68
N TRP A 46 9.45 -9.33 -7.66
CA TRP A 46 8.98 -9.48 -6.29
C TRP A 46 8.40 -8.19 -5.73
N CYS A 47 9.05 -7.06 -5.98
CA CYS A 47 8.55 -5.75 -5.60
C CYS A 47 7.17 -5.43 -6.21
N LEU A 48 6.98 -5.74 -7.50
CA LEU A 48 5.71 -5.50 -8.20
C LEU A 48 4.61 -6.45 -7.73
N GLU A 49 4.96 -7.68 -7.37
CA GLU A 49 4.04 -8.66 -6.81
C GLU A 49 3.60 -8.27 -5.39
N ALA A 50 4.56 -7.92 -4.52
CA ALA A 50 4.28 -7.38 -3.18
C ALA A 50 3.38 -6.14 -3.22
N PHE A 51 3.61 -5.24 -4.18
CA PHE A 51 2.74 -4.09 -4.41
C PHE A 51 1.31 -4.50 -4.77
N SER A 52 1.17 -5.53 -5.60
CA SER A 52 -0.14 -6.03 -6.03
C SER A 52 -0.91 -6.65 -4.85
N TYR A 53 -0.24 -7.37 -3.96
CA TYR A 53 -0.84 -7.83 -2.70
C TYR A 53 -1.29 -6.66 -1.80
N ALA A 54 -0.44 -5.63 -1.65
CA ALA A 54 -0.78 -4.45 -0.87
C ALA A 54 -1.98 -3.68 -1.45
N GLN A 55 -2.09 -3.62 -2.78
CA GLN A 55 -3.27 -3.08 -3.45
C GLN A 55 -4.52 -3.91 -3.19
N GLY A 56 -4.41 -5.24 -3.26
CA GLY A 56 -5.49 -6.17 -2.93
C GLY A 56 -6.06 -5.88 -1.54
N ARG A 57 -5.20 -5.75 -0.53
CA ARG A 57 -5.61 -5.36 0.83
C ARG A 57 -6.30 -4.00 0.88
N CYS A 58 -5.74 -3.00 0.19
CA CYS A 58 -6.32 -1.65 0.14
C CYS A 58 -7.74 -1.64 -0.43
N LEU A 59 -8.01 -2.50 -1.42
CA LEU A 59 -9.32 -2.66 -2.05
C LEU A 59 -10.30 -3.47 -1.19
N SER A 60 -9.86 -4.58 -0.59
CA SER A 60 -10.71 -5.47 0.22
C SER A 60 -11.17 -4.81 1.53
N ASP A 61 -10.30 -4.04 2.15
CA ASP A 61 -10.59 -3.38 3.41
C ASP A 61 -11.22 -2.00 3.23
N LEU A 62 -11.30 -1.49 1.99
CA LEU A 62 -11.70 -0.10 1.66
C LEU A 62 -10.89 0.96 2.44
N ASN A 63 -9.70 0.56 2.89
CA ASN A 63 -8.85 1.33 3.75
C ASN A 63 -7.70 1.90 2.92
N SER A 64 -7.37 3.19 3.13
CA SER A 64 -6.19 3.82 2.54
C SER A 64 -4.90 3.31 3.22
N ALA A 65 -4.66 2.00 3.14
CA ALA A 65 -3.55 1.33 3.78
C ALA A 65 -2.25 1.52 2.97
N LEU A 66 -2.33 1.64 1.64
CA LEU A 66 -1.17 1.74 0.75
C LEU A 66 -0.81 3.19 0.43
N ILE A 67 0.47 3.53 0.66
CA ILE A 67 1.11 4.81 0.32
C ILE A 67 2.23 4.52 -0.68
N MET A 68 2.12 5.09 -1.88
CA MET A 68 3.17 4.99 -2.90
C MET A 68 4.08 6.21 -2.83
N VAL A 69 5.39 5.99 -2.72
CA VAL A 69 6.42 7.04 -2.78
C VAL A 69 7.33 6.77 -3.96
N VAL A 70 7.41 7.70 -4.91
CA VAL A 70 8.31 7.60 -6.06
C VAL A 70 9.66 8.20 -5.67
N VAL A 71 10.73 7.42 -5.82
CA VAL A 71 12.11 7.80 -5.46
C VAL A 71 12.98 7.84 -6.71
N GLY A 72 13.64 8.98 -6.93
CA GLY A 72 14.51 9.24 -8.06
C GLY A 72 13.78 9.71 -9.33
N SER A 73 14.56 9.95 -10.38
CA SER A 73 14.07 10.44 -11.68
C SER A 73 13.38 9.31 -12.47
N LEU A 74 12.08 9.20 -12.25
CA LEU A 74 11.16 8.29 -12.95
C LEU A 74 10.09 9.10 -13.70
N SER A 75 10.07 8.94 -15.03
CA SER A 75 9.04 9.59 -15.85
C SER A 75 7.68 8.93 -15.67
N GLN A 76 6.61 9.68 -15.90
CA GLN A 76 5.25 9.13 -15.86
C GLN A 76 5.09 7.98 -16.85
N TYR A 77 5.73 8.06 -18.03
CA TYR A 77 5.72 6.98 -19.01
C TYR A 77 6.34 5.69 -18.47
N GLN A 78 7.47 5.76 -17.77
CA GLN A 78 8.09 4.58 -17.15
C GLN A 78 7.16 3.94 -16.13
N LEU A 79 6.52 4.74 -15.27
CA LEU A 79 5.59 4.25 -14.26
C LEU A 79 4.34 3.60 -14.89
N MET A 80 3.79 4.22 -15.94
CA MET A 80 2.56 3.78 -16.61
C MET A 80 2.69 2.46 -17.37
N LYS A 81 3.92 2.00 -17.65
CA LYS A 81 4.18 0.68 -18.28
C LYS A 81 3.79 -0.49 -17.37
N HIS A 82 3.80 -0.29 -16.06
CA HIS A 82 3.57 -1.35 -15.09
C HIS A 82 2.11 -1.32 -14.64
N GLN A 83 1.36 -2.37 -15.00
CA GLN A 83 -0.09 -2.46 -14.74
C GLN A 83 -0.43 -2.31 -13.25
N SER A 84 0.36 -2.90 -12.36
CA SER A 84 0.15 -2.84 -10.91
C SER A 84 0.13 -1.40 -10.40
N ILE A 85 1.10 -0.57 -10.75
CA ILE A 85 1.16 0.82 -10.26
C ILE A 85 0.37 1.83 -11.11
N ARG A 86 -0.04 1.46 -12.33
CA ARG A 86 -0.69 2.36 -13.30
C ARG A 86 -1.89 3.13 -12.72
N GLY A 87 -2.73 2.45 -11.94
CA GLY A 87 -3.91 3.07 -11.32
C GLY A 87 -3.55 4.19 -10.34
N PHE A 88 -2.48 4.03 -9.56
CA PHE A 88 -1.99 5.06 -8.63
C PHE A 88 -1.43 6.27 -9.39
N VAL A 89 -0.73 6.00 -10.50
CA VAL A 89 -0.11 7.04 -11.33
C VAL A 89 -1.18 7.88 -12.04
N GLN A 90 -2.20 7.25 -12.61
CA GLN A 90 -3.32 7.93 -13.29
C GLN A 90 -4.11 8.83 -12.35
N LYS A 91 -4.36 8.37 -11.12
CA LYS A 91 -5.08 9.13 -10.09
C LYS A 91 -4.20 10.13 -9.34
N GLN A 92 -2.91 10.19 -9.66
CA GLN A 92 -1.91 11.00 -8.95
C GLN A 92 -1.89 10.73 -7.43
N GLN A 93 -2.10 9.48 -7.03
CA GLN A 93 -2.17 9.06 -5.62
C GLN A 93 -0.81 8.60 -5.09
N TYR A 94 0.22 9.41 -5.27
CA TYR A 94 1.57 9.10 -4.79
C TYR A 94 2.29 10.36 -4.31
N LEU A 95 3.30 10.15 -3.48
CA LEU A 95 4.26 11.17 -3.09
C LEU A 95 5.50 11.05 -3.97
N ARG A 96 6.15 12.17 -4.26
CA ARG A 96 7.50 12.18 -4.84
C ARG A 96 8.49 12.56 -3.77
N TRP A 97 9.59 11.83 -3.71
CA TRP A 97 10.74 12.25 -2.93
C TRP A 97 11.26 13.59 -3.49
N PRO A 98 11.51 14.60 -2.64
CA PRO A 98 11.96 15.90 -3.11
C PRO A 98 13.39 15.84 -3.67
N GLU A 99 13.66 16.65 -4.69
CA GLU A 99 15.02 16.83 -5.23
C GLU A 99 15.80 17.85 -4.37
N ASP A 100 15.11 18.87 -3.86
CA ASP A 100 15.67 19.90 -3.00
C ASP A 100 15.64 19.49 -1.51
N LEU A 101 16.80 19.59 -0.85
CA LEU A 101 16.93 19.26 0.58
C LEU A 101 16.02 20.11 1.48
N GLN A 102 15.67 21.33 1.04
CA GLN A 102 14.80 22.25 1.77
C GLN A 102 13.37 21.68 1.90
N ASP A 103 12.94 20.85 0.96
CA ASP A 103 11.58 20.27 0.93
C ASP A 103 11.47 18.95 1.69
N VAL A 104 12.59 18.37 2.15
CA VAL A 104 12.61 17.10 2.88
C VAL A 104 11.75 17.17 4.14
N GLY A 105 11.81 18.29 4.87
CA GLY A 105 10.98 18.49 6.07
C GLY A 105 9.48 18.44 5.76
N TRP A 106 9.06 19.13 4.70
CA TRP A 106 7.67 19.11 4.25
C TRP A 106 7.23 17.73 3.77
N PHE A 107 8.08 17.03 3.01
CA PHE A 107 7.82 15.66 2.57
C PHE A 107 7.62 14.72 3.75
N LEU A 108 8.52 14.73 4.73
CA LEU A 108 8.43 13.87 5.92
C LEU A 108 7.18 14.19 6.74
N HIS A 109 6.82 15.46 6.86
CA HIS A 109 5.58 15.86 7.51
C HIS A 109 4.35 15.28 6.80
N LYS A 110 4.28 15.43 5.47
CA LYS A 110 3.17 14.91 4.65
C LYS A 110 3.09 13.38 4.71
N LEU A 111 4.22 12.68 4.63
CA LEU A 111 4.27 11.23 4.75
C LEU A 111 3.80 10.78 6.14
N SER A 112 4.26 11.42 7.21
CA SER A 112 3.83 11.14 8.58
C SER A 112 2.32 11.34 8.75
N GLN A 113 1.75 12.41 8.19
CA GLN A 113 0.30 12.62 8.20
C GLN A 113 -0.46 11.49 7.51
N GLN A 114 0.01 11.01 6.36
CA GLN A 114 -0.63 9.89 5.65
C GLN A 114 -0.54 8.59 6.46
N ILE A 115 0.60 8.34 7.11
CA ILE A 115 0.79 7.16 7.97
C ILE A 115 -0.14 7.22 9.19
N LEU A 116 -0.31 8.40 9.78
CA LEU A 116 -1.14 8.60 10.98
C LEU A 116 -2.65 8.68 10.67
N LYS A 117 -3.03 8.91 9.41
CA LYS A 117 -4.44 9.01 9.00
C LYS A 117 -5.18 7.72 9.34
N LYS A 118 -6.17 7.83 10.22
CA LYS A 118 -7.08 6.73 10.55
C LYS A 118 -7.75 6.20 9.30
N GLU A 119 -7.90 4.88 9.26
CA GLU A 119 -8.64 4.22 8.20
C GLU A 119 -10.12 4.60 8.29
N LYS A 120 -10.82 4.68 7.16
CA LYS A 120 -12.27 4.94 7.18
C LYS A 120 -12.93 3.68 7.72
N GLU A 121 -13.58 3.77 8.88
CA GLU A 121 -14.34 2.64 9.40
C GLU A 121 -15.40 2.21 8.36
N LYS A 122 -15.47 0.90 8.09
CA LYS A 122 -16.59 0.32 7.34
C LYS A 122 -17.86 0.67 8.13
N LYS A 123 -18.75 1.50 7.56
CA LYS A 123 -20.14 1.51 8.04
C LYS A 123 -20.64 0.08 7.91
N LYS A 124 -20.93 -0.57 9.03
CA LYS A 124 -21.69 -1.83 9.03
C LYS A 124 -23.05 -1.48 8.43
N ASP A 125 -23.32 -1.90 7.20
CA ASP A 125 -24.68 -1.99 6.71
C ASP A 125 -25.38 -3.06 7.55
N SER A 126 -26.03 -2.61 8.61
CA SER A 126 -26.89 -3.42 9.46
C SER A 126 -28.12 -3.86 8.66
N ASN A 127 -28.28 -5.18 8.53
CA ASN A 127 -29.51 -5.91 8.24
C ASN A 127 -30.21 -5.62 6.89
N ILE A 128 -29.88 -6.41 5.87
CA ILE A 128 -30.87 -6.82 4.86
C ILE A 128 -31.37 -8.21 5.30
N PRO A 129 -32.61 -8.35 5.80
CA PRO A 129 -33.15 -9.68 6.05
C PRO A 129 -33.39 -10.35 4.69
N LEU A 130 -32.68 -11.45 4.44
CA LEU A 130 -32.95 -12.34 3.31
C LEU A 130 -34.38 -12.87 3.47
N ARG A 131 -35.30 -12.42 2.60
CA ARG A 131 -36.65 -12.98 2.52
C ARG A 131 -36.52 -14.41 2.00
N THR A 132 -36.86 -15.38 2.85
CA THR A 132 -37.08 -16.77 2.45
C THR A 132 -38.22 -16.81 1.43
N VAL A 133 -37.93 -17.23 0.20
CA VAL A 133 -38.95 -17.50 -0.81
C VAL A 133 -39.60 -18.83 -0.44
N ALA A 134 -40.86 -18.80 0.00
CA ALA A 134 -41.66 -20.00 0.17
C ALA A 134 -41.95 -20.61 -1.20
N THR A 135 -41.54 -21.86 -1.41
CA THR A 135 -41.92 -22.67 -2.56
C THR A 135 -43.39 -23.03 -2.42
N ILE A 136 -44.20 -22.60 -3.38
CA ILE A 136 -45.62 -22.95 -3.48
C ILE A 136 -45.69 -24.38 -4.02
N SER A 137 -46.36 -25.27 -3.28
CA SER A 137 -46.76 -26.62 -3.75
C SER A 137 -48.16 -26.56 -4.37
#